data_AF-Q5K240-F1
#
_entry.id   AF-Q5K240-F1
#
_cell.length_a   1.000
_cell.length_b   1.000
_cell.length_c   1.000
_cell.angle_alpha   90.00
_cell.angle_beta   90.00
_cell.angle_gamma   90.00
#
_symmetry.space_group_name_H-M   'P 1'
#
loop_
_entity.id
_entity.type
_entity.pdbx_description
1 polymer ?
#
loop_
_entity_poly.entity_id
_entity_poly.type
_entity_poly.pdbx_seq_one_letter_code
_entity_poly.pdbx_strand_id
1 'polypeptide(L)' 'VKGDNLHETTSRLCEKWRRSLVCLLNKSIDGLKQSPRCWYERFDKVISKMGFKRSSFDWCVYINSSSFKELVY' A
#
# COMPACT_ATOMS: atom_id res chain seq x y z
N VAL A 1 -16.28 39.00 42.76
CA VAL A 1 -15.86 37.64 42.36
C VAL A 1 -16.03 37.58 40.85
N LYS A 2 -14.99 37.94 40.07
CA LYS A 2 -14.04 37.00 39.44
C LYS A 2 -14.81 35.87 38.73
N GLY A 3 -14.81 35.74 37.41
CA GLY A 3 -14.12 36.50 36.39
C GLY A 3 -14.59 36.02 35.02
N ASP A 4 -14.16 36.78 34.03
CA ASP A 4 -14.15 36.42 32.62
C ASP A 4 -13.53 35.03 32.40
N ASN A 5 -13.66 34.57 31.15
CA ASN A 5 -12.98 33.44 30.51
C ASN A 5 -13.81 32.15 30.44
N LEU A 6 -14.38 31.86 29.26
CA LEU A 6 -13.68 31.07 28.23
C LEU A 6 -14.60 30.78 27.01
N HIS A 7 -15.25 31.80 26.43
CA HIS A 7 -16.01 31.62 25.19
C HIS A 7 -15.12 31.61 23.92
N GLU A 8 -13.78 31.54 24.04
CA GLU A 8 -12.90 31.87 22.91
C GLU A 8 -11.79 30.88 22.55
N THR A 9 -11.57 29.78 23.28
CA THR A 9 -10.37 28.96 23.03
C THR A 9 -10.61 27.54 22.50
N THR A 10 -11.85 27.05 22.45
CA THR A 10 -12.14 25.72 21.90
C THR A 10 -12.57 25.74 20.44
N SER A 11 -13.08 26.86 19.92
CA SER A 11 -13.50 27.00 18.52
C SER A 11 -12.34 27.17 17.54
N ARG A 12 -11.22 27.77 17.98
CA ARG A 12 -10.12 28.16 17.07
C ARG A 12 -9.11 27.07 16.72
N LEU A 13 -9.07 25.98 17.50
CA LEU A 13 -8.30 24.77 17.13
C LEU A 13 -9.00 23.97 16.01
N CYS A 14 -10.31 24.18 15.83
CA CYS A 14 -11.13 23.44 14.87
C CYS A 14 -11.06 24.01 13.44
N GLU A 15 -10.58 25.25 13.24
CA GLU A 15 -10.57 25.88 11.91
C GLU A 15 -9.24 25.76 11.16
N LYS A 16 -8.14 25.40 11.84
CA LYS A 16 -6.80 25.44 11.21
C LYS A 16 -6.31 24.10 10.61
N TRP A 17 -6.94 22.97 10.94
CA TRP A 17 -6.52 21.65 10.41
C TRP A 17 -7.65 20.66 10.06
N ARG A 18 -8.92 21.08 10.10
CA ARG A 18 -10.05 20.17 9.81
C ARG A 18 -10.27 19.85 8.33
N ARG A 19 -9.30 20.16 7.46
CA ARG A 19 -9.21 19.64 6.09
C ARG A 19 -8.35 18.37 5.98
N SER A 20 -7.86 17.84 7.10
CA SER A 20 -6.99 16.66 7.15
C SER A 20 -7.47 15.62 8.16
N LEU A 21 -8.79 15.39 8.23
CA LEU A 21 -9.35 14.23 8.93
C LEU A 21 -9.19 12.98 8.04
N VAL A 22 -7.96 12.47 7.95
CA VAL A 22 -7.71 11.14 7.37
C VAL A 22 -8.18 10.08 8.38
N CYS A 23 -9.07 9.19 7.96
CA CYS A 23 -9.52 8.08 8.77
C CYS A 23 -8.45 6.97 8.79
N LEU A 24 -8.00 6.58 9.98
CA LEU A 24 -7.15 5.41 10.19
C LEU A 24 -8.01 4.13 10.09
N LEU A 25 -7.63 3.18 9.23
CA LEU A 25 -8.39 1.96 8.98
C LEU A 25 -8.26 0.99 10.19
N ASN A 26 -9.38 0.61 10.82
CA ASN A 26 -9.36 -0.25 12.01
C ASN A 26 -9.34 -1.77 11.69
N LYS A 27 -9.75 -2.19 10.47
CA LYS A 27 -9.57 -3.48 9.74
C LYS A 27 -9.93 -3.27 8.24
N SER A 28 -9.49 -4.02 7.22
CA SER A 28 -8.50 -5.10 7.16
C SER A 28 -7.31 -4.77 6.26
N ILE A 29 -6.20 -5.38 6.64
CA ILE A 29 -4.89 -5.42 6.00
C ILE A 29 -4.86 -6.38 4.78
N ASP A 30 -5.94 -7.13 4.53
CA ASP A 30 -5.97 -8.20 3.52
C ASP A 30 -7.00 -7.99 2.39
N GLY A 31 -7.58 -6.79 2.27
CA GLY A 31 -8.66 -6.52 1.32
C GLY A 31 -8.41 -5.41 0.31
N LEU A 32 -7.28 -4.69 0.41
CA LEU A 32 -6.96 -3.66 -0.56
C LEU A 32 -6.59 -4.35 -1.88
N LYS A 33 -7.52 -4.51 -2.83
CA LYS A 33 -7.24 -5.12 -4.16
C LYS A 33 -6.08 -4.43 -4.90
N GLN A 34 -5.74 -3.22 -4.51
CA GLN A 34 -4.54 -2.49 -4.96
C GLN A 34 -3.24 -3.14 -4.44
N SER A 35 -3.24 -3.65 -3.21
CA SER A 35 -2.04 -4.22 -2.56
C SER A 35 -1.49 -5.45 -3.31
N PRO A 36 -2.28 -6.50 -3.63
CA PRO A 36 -1.77 -7.64 -4.42
C PRO A 36 -1.32 -7.25 -5.83
N ARG A 37 -1.98 -6.28 -6.46
CA ARG A 37 -1.62 -5.81 -7.82
C ARG A 37 -0.31 -5.06 -7.82
N CYS A 38 -0.14 -4.10 -6.91
CA CYS A 38 1.11 -3.37 -6.75
C CYS A 38 2.26 -4.30 -6.36
N TRP A 39 2.00 -5.30 -5.52
CA TRP A 39 2.99 -6.31 -5.16
C TRP A 39 3.38 -7.17 -6.37
N TYR A 40 2.41 -7.69 -7.13
CA TYR A 40 2.69 -8.47 -8.34
C TYR A 40 3.46 -7.66 -9.38
N GLU A 41 3.09 -6.40 -9.62
CA GLU A 41 3.83 -5.52 -10.53
C GLU A 41 5.28 -5.28 -10.08
N ARG A 42 5.48 -5.11 -8.77
CA ARG A 42 6.82 -4.96 -8.20
C ARG A 42 7.64 -6.26 -8.35
N PHE A 43 7.02 -7.39 -8.06
CA PHE A 43 7.61 -8.72 -8.17
C PHE A 43 8.02 -9.03 -9.61
N ASP A 44 7.10 -8.84 -10.56
CA ASP A 44 7.34 -9.04 -12.00
C ASP A 44 8.55 -8.24 -12.49
N LYS A 45 8.65 -6.96 -12.11
CA LYS A 45 9.79 -6.10 -12.44
C LYS A 45 11.10 -6.60 -11.86
N VAL A 46 11.08 -7.19 -10.66
CA VAL A 46 12.29 -7.71 -10.01
C VAL A 46 12.74 -9.02 -10.66
N ILE A 47 11.81 -9.97 -10.83
CA ILE A 47 12.08 -11.29 -11.40
C ILE A 47 12.52 -11.17 -12.87
N SER A 48 11.87 -10.29 -13.65
CA SER A 48 12.30 -10.01 -15.03
C SER A 48 13.72 -9.42 -15.10
N LYS A 49 14.09 -8.56 -14.16
CA LYS A 49 15.47 -8.00 -14.08
C LYS A 49 16.51 -9.05 -13.70
N MET A 50 16.11 -10.10 -12.98
CA MET A 50 16.98 -11.23 -12.65
C MET A 50 17.15 -12.21 -13.84
N GLY A 51 16.50 -11.96 -14.98
CA GLY A 51 16.63 -12.77 -16.19
C GLY A 51 15.63 -13.92 -16.33
N PHE A 52 14.68 -14.02 -15.40
CA PHE A 52 13.58 -14.97 -15.50
C PHE A 52 12.55 -14.49 -16.53
N LYS A 53 11.90 -15.42 -17.22
CA LYS A 53 10.83 -15.15 -18.18
C LYS A 53 9.53 -15.80 -17.72
N ARG A 54 8.42 -15.11 -17.95
CA ARG A 54 7.08 -15.67 -17.66
C ARG A 54 6.81 -16.88 -18.55
N SER A 55 6.19 -17.91 -17.99
CA SER A 55 5.75 -19.10 -18.71
C SER A 55 4.65 -18.74 -19.71
N SER A 56 4.61 -19.45 -20.85
CA SER A 56 3.55 -19.30 -21.85
C SER A 56 2.23 -19.95 -21.41
N PHE A 57 2.28 -20.87 -20.44
CA PHE A 57 1.12 -21.63 -19.98
C PHE A 57 0.48 -21.05 -18.71
N ASP A 58 1.29 -20.48 -17.81
CA ASP A 58 0.83 -19.91 -16.54
C ASP A 58 1.48 -18.55 -16.27
N TRP A 59 0.66 -17.52 -16.03
CA TRP A 59 1.12 -16.15 -15.80
C TRP A 59 1.79 -15.92 -14.43
N CYS A 60 1.58 -16.85 -13.49
CA CYS A 60 2.22 -16.82 -12.19
C CYS A 60 3.59 -17.53 -12.20
N VAL A 61 3.90 -18.31 -13.24
CA VAL A 61 5.15 -19.09 -13.27
C VAL A 61 6.24 -18.36 -14.03
N TYR A 62 7.43 -18.29 -13.42
CA TYR A 62 8.64 -17.74 -14.02
C TYR A 62 9.72 -18.83 -14.19
N ILE A 63 10.37 -18.82 -15.35
CA ILE A 63 11.37 -19.80 -15.77
C ILE A 63 12.69 -19.08 -16.02
N ASN A 64 13.76 -19.56 -15.40
CA ASN A 64 15.11 -19.13 -15.72
C ASN A 64 15.69 -19.98 -16.86
N SER A 65 15.96 -19.38 -18.01
CA SER A 65 16.57 -20.11 -19.15
C SER A 65 18.03 -20.52 -18.89
N SER A 66 18.72 -19.85 -17.95
CA SER A 66 20.11 -20.14 -17.59
C SER A 66 20.25 -21.29 -16.60
N SER A 67 19.18 -21.62 -15.85
CA SER A 67 19.15 -22.73 -14.91
C SER A 67 17.79 -23.42 -15.06
N PHE A 68 17.74 -24.45 -15.90
CA PHE A 68 16.54 -25.17 -16.35
C PHE A 68 15.68 -25.83 -15.24
N LYS A 69 15.94 -25.52 -13.96
CA LYS A 69 15.32 -26.13 -12.78
C LYS A 69 14.86 -25.13 -11.70
N GLU A 70 15.16 -23.84 -11.82
CA GLU A 70 14.66 -22.85 -10.85
C GLU A 70 13.34 -22.25 -11.35
N LEU A 71 12.25 -22.82 -10.84
CA LEU A 71 10.89 -22.30 -11.02
C LEU A 71 10.55 -21.41 -9.83
N VAL A 72 10.04 -20.21 -10.12
CA VAL A 72 9.49 -19.32 -9.10
C VAL A 72 7.99 -19.16 -9.40
N TYR A 73 7.17 -19.37 -8.36
CA TYR A 73 5.71 -19.22 -8.37
C TYR A 73 5.30 -17.84 -7.86
#